data_AF-A0A7W0ZJU6-F1
#
_entry.id   AF-A0A7W0ZJU6-F1
#
_cell.length_a   1.000
_cell.length_b   1.000
_cell.length_c   1.000
_cell.angle_alpha   90.00
_cell.angle_beta   90.00
_cell.angle_gamma   90.00
#
_symmetry.space_group_name_H-M   'P 1'
#
loop_
_entity.id
_entity.type
_entity.pdbx_description
1 polymer ?
#
loop_
_entity_poly.entity_id
_entity_poly.type
_entity_poly.pdbx_seq_one_letter_code
_entity_poly.pdbx_strand_id
1 'polypeptide(L)'
;MKRLFVLSSMLLMIFATSWTAAADTVKLTGVGNTVWSGVYAGPYSATLNGASISMVCVSFDRHVSVNQTWQAAVNPLTASGVANGLYGAQANALLKYQQAAWLFDQMGVQPNQAGEIHGAIWNIFNPVATPDTNGSNAWLSVAQNQNFTNYDFSKFRILTPADRSVNGPQENLTTVPEPATMFLLGTGLAGVAGAARRRSKARRSSEEM
;
A
#
# COMPACT_ATOMS: atom_id res chain seq x y z
N MET A 1 44.97 -8.30 29.33
CA MET A 1 44.00 -7.20 29.12
C MET A 1 44.14 -6.49 27.76
N LYS A 2 44.51 -7.19 26.67
CA LYS A 2 44.55 -6.61 25.30
C LYS A 2 43.82 -7.45 24.23
N ARG A 3 43.27 -8.61 24.62
CA ARG A 3 42.58 -9.55 23.71
C ARG A 3 41.05 -9.48 23.80
N LEU A 4 40.48 -8.80 24.79
CA LEU A 4 39.03 -8.66 24.96
C LEU A 4 38.42 -7.45 24.23
N PHE A 5 39.22 -6.49 23.77
CA PHE A 5 38.70 -5.31 23.06
C PHE A 5 38.48 -5.55 21.55
N VAL A 6 39.04 -6.61 20.97
CA VAL A 6 38.91 -6.89 19.53
C VAL A 6 37.57 -7.57 19.20
N LEU A 7 36.99 -8.33 20.13
CA LEU A 7 35.70 -9.01 19.94
C LEU A 7 34.49 -8.07 19.99
N SER A 8 34.56 -6.95 20.72
CA SER A 8 33.47 -5.97 20.80
C SER A 8 33.36 -5.06 19.57
N SER A 9 34.43 -4.93 18.78
CA SER A 9 34.41 -4.12 17.55
C SER A 9 33.91 -4.90 16.33
N MET A 10 33.85 -6.23 16.41
CA MET A 10 33.41 -7.11 15.32
C MET A 10 31.89 -7.35 15.34
N LEU A 11 31.23 -7.16 16.48
CA LEU A 11 29.77 -7.29 16.61
C LEU A 11 28.99 -6.03 16.18
N LEU A 12 29.66 -4.87 16.07
CA LEU A 12 29.03 -3.61 15.65
C LEU A 12 29.10 -3.36 14.13
N MET A 13 29.88 -4.13 13.37
CA MET A 13 30.00 -3.98 11.91
C MET A 13 28.97 -4.79 11.09
N ILE A 14 28.18 -5.65 11.72
CA ILE A 14 27.19 -6.49 11.00
C ILE A 14 25.90 -5.72 10.67
N PHE A 15 25.71 -4.51 11.20
CA PHE A 15 24.54 -3.67 10.89
C PHE A 15 24.72 -2.70 9.71
N ALA A 16 25.84 -2.77 8.99
CA ALA A 16 26.06 -1.98 7.77
C ALA A 16 25.79 -2.77 6.47
N THR A 17 24.92 -3.79 6.49
CA THR A 17 24.35 -4.29 5.24
C THR A 17 23.41 -3.21 4.73
N SER A 18 23.90 -2.40 3.80
CA SER A 18 23.08 -1.57 2.93
C SER A 18 21.93 -2.43 2.43
N TRP A 19 20.74 -2.22 2.97
CA TRP A 19 19.51 -2.67 2.34
C TRP A 19 19.49 -1.99 0.98
N THR A 20 19.97 -2.69 -0.05
CA THR A 20 19.48 -2.46 -1.39
C THR A 20 17.98 -2.63 -1.26
N ALA A 21 17.22 -1.54 -1.39
CA ALA A 21 15.78 -1.58 -1.43
C ALA A 21 15.41 -2.51 -2.61
N ALA A 22 15.18 -3.78 -2.32
CA ALA A 22 14.65 -4.70 -3.30
C ALA A 22 13.27 -4.14 -3.66
N ALA A 23 13.05 -3.91 -4.95
CA ALA A 23 11.69 -3.61 -5.40
C ALA A 23 10.81 -4.80 -4.99
N ASP A 24 9.64 -4.50 -4.44
CA ASP A 24 8.71 -5.52 -3.97
C ASP A 24 8.05 -6.19 -5.17
N THR A 25 7.82 -7.50 -5.05
CA THR A 25 7.25 -8.30 -6.13
C THR A 25 5.73 -8.28 -6.02
N VAL A 26 5.07 -7.73 -7.03
CA VAL A 26 3.61 -7.75 -7.19
C VAL A 26 3.22 -8.86 -8.16
N LYS A 27 2.20 -9.65 -7.81
CA LYS A 27 1.56 -10.60 -8.73
C LYS A 27 0.06 -10.37 -8.77
N LEU A 28 -0.48 -10.10 -9.95
CA LEU A 28 -1.93 -10.01 -10.14
C LEU A 28 -2.55 -11.41 -10.07
N THR A 29 -3.49 -11.62 -9.16
CA THR A 29 -4.16 -12.93 -8.98
C THR A 29 -5.59 -12.93 -9.50
N GLY A 30 -6.24 -11.77 -9.61
CA GLY A 30 -7.56 -11.66 -10.23
C GLY A 30 -8.01 -10.22 -10.41
N VAL A 31 -8.89 -10.00 -11.39
CA VAL A 31 -9.45 -8.68 -11.73
C VAL A 31 -10.90 -8.50 -11.26
N GLY A 32 -11.48 -9.51 -10.59
CA GLY A 32 -12.89 -9.51 -10.22
C GLY A 32 -13.83 -9.70 -11.41
N ASN A 33 -15.10 -9.35 -11.22
CA ASN A 33 -16.16 -9.48 -12.23
C ASN A 33 -16.72 -8.12 -12.69
N THR A 34 -16.22 -7.01 -12.13
CA THR A 34 -16.70 -5.67 -12.50
C THR A 34 -16.14 -5.31 -13.87
N VAL A 35 -17.04 -5.02 -14.81
CA VAL A 35 -16.69 -4.51 -16.14
C VAL A 35 -17.31 -3.13 -16.29
N TRP A 36 -16.49 -2.15 -16.65
CA TRP A 36 -16.91 -0.78 -16.89
C TRP A 36 -16.39 -0.32 -18.24
N SER A 37 -17.27 0.20 -19.09
CA SER A 37 -16.93 0.67 -20.45
C SER A 37 -16.11 -0.33 -21.28
N GLY A 38 -16.37 -1.64 -21.13
CA GLY A 38 -15.71 -2.70 -21.88
C GLY A 38 -14.35 -3.17 -21.33
N VAL A 39 -13.89 -2.62 -20.20
CA VAL A 39 -12.66 -3.05 -19.52
C VAL A 39 -12.94 -3.53 -18.10
N TYR A 40 -12.08 -4.41 -17.57
CA TYR A 40 -12.18 -4.82 -16.17
C TYR A 40 -11.86 -3.65 -15.25
N ALA A 41 -12.70 -3.47 -14.23
CA ALA A 41 -12.53 -2.45 -13.21
C ALA A 41 -12.32 -3.09 -11.84
N GLY A 42 -11.56 -2.40 -10.99
CA GLY A 42 -11.16 -2.87 -9.68
C GLY A 42 -12.27 -2.81 -8.63
N PRO A 43 -11.93 -3.17 -7.38
CA PRO A 43 -10.58 -3.52 -6.95
C PRO A 43 -10.10 -4.89 -7.45
N TYR A 44 -8.81 -5.00 -7.73
CA TYR A 44 -8.12 -6.22 -8.12
C TYR A 44 -7.58 -6.97 -6.90
N SER A 45 -7.46 -8.28 -7.03
CA SER A 45 -6.77 -9.14 -6.09
C SER A 45 -5.34 -9.38 -6.56
N ALA A 46 -4.37 -9.17 -5.67
CA ALA A 46 -2.96 -9.39 -5.97
C ALA A 46 -2.21 -9.94 -4.75
N THR A 47 -0.94 -10.27 -4.93
CA THR A 47 -0.01 -10.44 -3.83
C THR A 47 1.14 -9.44 -3.92
N LEU A 48 1.59 -8.97 -2.76
CA LEU A 48 2.79 -8.17 -2.57
C LEU A 48 3.76 -8.99 -1.71
N ASN A 49 4.87 -9.44 -2.29
CA ASN A 49 5.80 -10.39 -1.67
C ASN A 49 5.10 -11.64 -1.09
N GLY A 50 4.07 -12.12 -1.77
CA GLY A 50 3.27 -13.28 -1.34
C GLY A 50 2.13 -12.98 -0.36
N ALA A 51 2.08 -11.78 0.24
CA ALA A 51 0.95 -11.37 1.07
C ALA A 51 -0.21 -10.88 0.20
N SER A 52 -1.43 -11.38 0.44
CA SER A 52 -2.62 -10.94 -0.30
C SER A 52 -2.92 -9.46 -0.04
N ILE A 53 -3.14 -8.73 -1.13
CA ILE A 53 -3.53 -7.32 -1.11
C ILE A 53 -4.71 -7.09 -2.05
N SER A 54 -5.48 -6.05 -1.74
CA SER A 54 -6.43 -5.46 -2.68
C SER A 54 -5.80 -4.20 -3.26
N MET A 55 -5.91 -4.02 -4.57
CA MET A 55 -5.34 -2.85 -5.24
C MET A 55 -6.27 -2.33 -6.33
N VAL A 56 -6.14 -1.06 -6.67
CA VAL A 56 -6.88 -0.41 -7.74
C VAL A 56 -5.92 0.24 -8.72
N CYS A 57 -6.19 0.10 -10.01
CA CYS A 57 -5.33 0.65 -11.05
C CYS A 57 -5.55 2.17 -11.16
N VAL A 58 -4.47 2.93 -11.25
CA VAL A 58 -4.55 4.38 -11.49
C VAL A 58 -4.10 4.76 -12.91
N SER A 59 -3.52 3.82 -13.65
CA SER A 59 -2.96 4.03 -14.99
C SER A 59 -3.77 3.33 -16.07
N PHE A 60 -4.76 4.02 -16.65
CA PHE A 60 -5.65 3.46 -17.68
C PHE A 60 -4.91 3.08 -18.97
N ASP A 61 -3.84 3.80 -19.27
CA ASP A 61 -3.00 3.66 -20.47
C ASP A 61 -2.01 2.50 -20.41
N ARG A 62 -2.03 1.70 -19.33
CA ARG A 62 -1.15 0.56 -19.11
C ARG A 62 -1.95 -0.70 -18.88
N HIS A 63 -1.33 -1.85 -19.15
CA HIS A 63 -2.00 -3.14 -19.05
C HIS A 63 -1.19 -4.15 -18.24
N VAL A 64 -1.92 -5.00 -17.52
CA VAL A 64 -1.39 -6.20 -16.88
C VAL A 64 -2.35 -7.37 -17.12
N SER A 65 -1.80 -8.57 -17.15
CA SER A 65 -2.56 -9.81 -17.28
C SER A 65 -2.61 -10.56 -15.97
N VAL A 66 -3.69 -11.32 -15.73
CA VAL A 66 -3.77 -12.23 -14.57
C VAL A 66 -2.59 -13.19 -14.60
N ASN A 67 -2.00 -13.46 -13.43
CA ASN A 67 -0.74 -14.17 -13.20
C ASN A 67 0.55 -13.44 -13.61
N GLN A 68 0.48 -12.25 -14.20
CA GLN A 68 1.67 -11.44 -14.43
C GLN A 68 2.29 -11.04 -13.08
N THR A 69 3.61 -11.09 -13.04
CA THR A 69 4.42 -10.69 -11.90
C THR A 69 5.37 -9.59 -12.34
N TRP A 70 5.51 -8.53 -11.54
CA TRP A 70 6.42 -7.43 -11.81
C TRP A 70 7.00 -6.87 -10.51
N GLN A 71 8.09 -6.12 -10.65
CA GLN A 71 8.70 -5.40 -9.54
C GLN A 71 8.09 -4.01 -9.40
N ALA A 72 7.79 -3.59 -8.18
CA ALA A 72 7.24 -2.29 -7.87
C ALA A 72 7.91 -1.67 -6.64
N ALA A 73 8.12 -0.35 -6.67
CA ALA A 73 8.43 0.44 -5.50
C ALA A 73 7.14 0.73 -4.72
N VAL A 74 7.17 0.51 -3.41
CA VAL A 74 6.03 0.77 -2.51
C VAL A 74 6.21 2.15 -1.89
N ASN A 75 5.56 3.15 -2.46
CA ASN A 75 5.69 4.53 -2.02
C ASN A 75 4.56 4.91 -1.03
N PRO A 76 4.86 5.67 0.04
CA PRO A 76 3.82 6.21 0.91
C PRO A 76 3.02 7.31 0.18
N LEU A 77 1.73 7.47 0.49
CA LEU A 77 0.91 8.56 -0.04
C LEU A 77 1.23 9.88 0.69
N THR A 78 2.38 10.43 0.35
CA THR A 78 2.96 11.69 0.86
C THR A 78 3.54 12.46 -0.32
N ALA A 79 3.87 13.75 -0.14
CA ALA A 79 4.47 14.54 -1.21
C ALA A 79 5.72 13.89 -1.82
N SER A 80 6.63 13.35 -0.98
CA SER A 80 7.85 12.68 -1.43
C SER A 80 7.58 11.33 -2.09
N GLY A 81 6.66 10.53 -1.55
CA GLY A 81 6.30 9.25 -2.16
C GLY A 81 5.57 9.40 -3.49
N VAL A 82 4.68 10.38 -3.61
CA VAL A 82 3.99 10.72 -4.85
C VAL A 82 4.97 11.15 -5.94
N ALA A 83 6.01 11.91 -5.59
CA ALA A 83 7.05 12.31 -6.55
C ALA A 83 7.74 11.11 -7.24
N ASN A 84 7.76 9.94 -6.60
CA ASN A 84 8.31 8.72 -7.16
C ASN A 84 7.29 7.93 -8.02
N GLY A 85 5.99 8.27 -7.97
CA GLY A 85 4.93 7.62 -8.75
C GLY A 85 5.03 7.91 -10.25
N LEU A 86 4.32 7.14 -11.09
CA LEU A 86 4.26 7.39 -12.54
C LEU A 86 3.71 8.78 -12.86
N TYR A 87 2.72 9.24 -12.09
CA TYR A 87 2.08 10.55 -12.26
C TYR A 87 2.60 11.62 -11.30
N GLY A 88 3.75 11.38 -10.64
CA GLY A 88 4.33 12.30 -9.66
C GLY A 88 4.71 13.68 -10.21
N ALA A 89 4.94 13.79 -11.52
CA ALA A 89 5.27 15.04 -12.19
C ALA A 89 4.04 15.84 -12.66
N GLN A 90 2.82 15.30 -12.52
CA GLN A 90 1.61 16.03 -12.89
C GLN A 90 1.32 17.19 -11.92
N ALA A 91 0.67 18.24 -12.43
CA ALA A 91 0.17 19.31 -11.58
C ALA A 91 -0.78 18.75 -10.51
N ASN A 92 -0.60 19.21 -9.27
CA ASN A 92 -1.36 18.77 -8.10
C ASN A 92 -1.33 17.24 -7.88
N ALA A 93 -0.24 16.56 -8.23
CA ALA A 93 -0.12 15.11 -8.12
C ALA A 93 -0.53 14.59 -6.73
N LEU A 94 -0.10 15.23 -5.65
CA LEU A 94 -0.48 14.81 -4.29
C LEU A 94 -1.99 14.80 -4.10
N LEU A 95 -2.68 15.88 -4.49
CA LEU A 95 -4.13 15.97 -4.41
C LEU A 95 -4.82 14.91 -5.28
N LYS A 96 -4.30 14.64 -6.48
CA LYS A 96 -4.80 13.59 -7.38
C LYS A 96 -4.72 12.20 -6.75
N TYR A 97 -3.57 11.84 -6.15
CA TYR A 97 -3.45 10.56 -5.44
C TYR A 97 -4.34 10.51 -4.19
N GLN A 98 -4.53 11.62 -3.47
CA GLN A 98 -5.46 11.69 -2.34
C GLN A 98 -6.91 11.45 -2.79
N GLN A 99 -7.34 12.09 -3.88
CA GLN A 99 -8.66 11.87 -4.49
C GLN A 99 -8.85 10.41 -4.90
N ALA A 100 -7.85 9.82 -5.56
CA ALA A 100 -7.90 8.43 -5.99
C ALA A 100 -7.92 7.44 -4.81
N ALA A 101 -7.16 7.70 -3.75
CA ALA A 101 -7.18 6.89 -2.54
C ALA A 101 -8.51 6.98 -1.79
N TRP A 102 -9.12 8.17 -1.75
CA TRP A 102 -10.45 8.35 -1.18
C TRP A 102 -11.52 7.59 -1.99
N LEU A 103 -11.47 7.69 -3.33
CA LEU A 103 -12.35 6.93 -4.23
C LEU A 103 -12.15 5.42 -4.06
N PHE A 104 -10.91 4.96 -3.87
CA PHE A 104 -10.64 3.55 -3.60
C PHE A 104 -11.36 3.06 -2.34
N ASP A 105 -11.34 3.82 -1.24
CA ASP A 105 -12.14 3.51 -0.06
C ASP A 105 -13.65 3.50 -0.36
N GLN A 106 -14.13 4.42 -1.22
CA GLN A 106 -15.55 4.45 -1.61
C GLN A 106 -15.99 3.20 -2.36
N MET A 107 -15.10 2.47 -3.03
CA MET A 107 -15.45 1.19 -3.65
C MET A 107 -15.92 0.15 -2.61
N GLY A 108 -15.37 0.19 -1.40
CA GLY A 108 -15.81 -0.65 -0.29
C GLY A 108 -17.16 -0.24 0.29
N VAL A 109 -17.48 1.06 0.24
CA VAL A 109 -18.75 1.63 0.73
C VAL A 109 -19.87 1.47 -0.30
N GLN A 110 -19.55 1.59 -1.59
CA GLN A 110 -20.47 1.61 -2.71
C GLN A 110 -20.09 0.53 -3.76
N PRO A 111 -20.14 -0.77 -3.41
CA PRO A 111 -19.66 -1.84 -4.29
C PRO A 111 -20.41 -1.91 -5.62
N ASN A 112 -21.70 -1.53 -5.64
CA ASN A 112 -22.51 -1.48 -6.88
C ASN A 112 -22.06 -0.36 -7.85
N GLN A 113 -21.24 0.59 -7.38
CA GLN A 113 -20.71 1.69 -8.17
C GLN A 113 -19.21 1.57 -8.42
N ALA A 114 -18.59 0.44 -8.05
CA ALA A 114 -17.13 0.26 -8.15
C ALA A 114 -16.59 0.52 -9.57
N GLY A 115 -17.35 0.15 -10.62
CA GLY A 115 -16.98 0.44 -12.00
C GLY A 115 -16.88 1.94 -12.29
N GLU A 116 -17.91 2.70 -11.94
CA GLU A 116 -17.93 4.17 -12.13
C GLU A 116 -16.87 4.87 -11.26
N ILE A 117 -16.67 4.40 -10.03
CA ILE A 117 -15.64 4.92 -9.13
C ILE A 117 -14.24 4.66 -9.71
N HIS A 118 -13.99 3.48 -10.31
CA HIS A 118 -12.72 3.21 -10.97
C HIS A 118 -12.52 4.06 -12.21
N GLY A 119 -13.58 4.26 -13.01
CA GLY A 119 -13.59 5.20 -14.13
C GLY A 119 -13.22 6.62 -13.68
N ALA A 120 -13.73 7.07 -12.53
CA ALA A 120 -13.36 8.36 -11.95
C ALA A 120 -11.87 8.41 -11.56
N ILE A 121 -11.34 7.34 -10.96
CA ILE A 121 -9.90 7.21 -10.65
C ILE A 121 -9.05 7.34 -11.92
N TRP A 122 -9.41 6.65 -12.99
CA TRP A 122 -8.70 6.74 -14.26
C TRP A 122 -8.79 8.14 -14.88
N ASN A 123 -9.95 8.80 -14.79
CA ASN A 123 -10.11 10.17 -15.26
C ASN A 123 -9.24 11.20 -14.51
N ILE A 124 -8.87 10.94 -13.25
CA ILE A 124 -7.94 11.82 -12.51
C ILE A 124 -6.55 11.88 -13.18
N PHE A 125 -6.06 10.74 -13.70
CA PHE A 125 -4.68 10.61 -14.20
C PHE A 125 -4.59 10.60 -15.73
N ASN A 126 -5.59 10.02 -16.41
CA ASN A 126 -5.65 9.83 -17.86
C ASN A 126 -7.00 10.32 -18.46
N PRO A 127 -7.37 11.61 -18.29
CA PRO A 127 -8.70 12.12 -18.70
C PRO A 127 -8.98 12.05 -20.20
N VAL A 128 -7.94 11.99 -21.05
CA VAL A 128 -8.10 11.93 -22.51
C VAL A 128 -8.30 10.49 -23.00
N ALA A 129 -7.68 9.52 -22.34
CA ALA A 129 -7.74 8.11 -22.75
C ALA A 129 -8.91 7.37 -22.11
N THR A 130 -9.39 7.84 -20.96
CA THR A 130 -10.45 7.17 -20.20
C THR A 130 -11.82 7.49 -20.81
N PRO A 131 -12.69 6.48 -21.03
CA PRO A 131 -14.06 6.71 -21.46
C PRO A 131 -14.82 7.68 -20.55
N ASP A 132 -15.61 8.56 -21.15
CA ASP A 132 -16.41 9.51 -20.41
C ASP A 132 -17.82 8.94 -20.14
N THR A 133 -18.20 8.82 -18.87
CA THR A 133 -19.55 8.39 -18.45
C THR A 133 -20.09 9.33 -17.39
N ASN A 134 -21.43 9.49 -17.38
CA ASN A 134 -22.10 10.32 -16.37
C ASN A 134 -21.80 9.85 -14.93
N GLY A 135 -21.69 8.54 -14.71
CA GLY A 135 -21.40 7.97 -13.39
C GLY A 135 -19.99 8.29 -12.90
N SER A 136 -18.98 8.03 -13.73
CA SER A 136 -17.58 8.39 -13.46
C SER A 136 -17.43 9.89 -13.19
N ASN A 137 -18.08 10.74 -14.00
CA ASN A 137 -18.00 12.19 -13.81
C ASN A 137 -18.64 12.66 -12.50
N ALA A 138 -19.74 12.02 -12.08
CA ALA A 138 -20.34 12.32 -10.79
C ALA A 138 -19.37 12.01 -9.64
N TRP A 139 -18.73 10.83 -9.67
CA TRP A 139 -17.74 10.45 -8.66
C TRP A 139 -16.47 11.31 -8.69
N LEU A 140 -16.00 11.69 -9.87
CA LEU A 140 -14.88 12.62 -10.03
C LEU A 140 -15.20 13.97 -9.39
N SER A 141 -16.40 14.52 -9.65
CA SER A 141 -16.86 15.77 -9.05
C SER A 141 -16.94 15.67 -7.52
N VAL A 142 -17.45 14.56 -6.98
CA VAL A 142 -17.47 14.34 -5.52
C VAL A 142 -16.06 14.35 -4.95
N ALA A 143 -15.12 13.62 -5.56
CA ALA A 143 -13.73 13.59 -5.09
C ALA A 143 -13.04 14.96 -5.17
N GLN A 144 -13.33 15.76 -6.19
CA GLN A 144 -12.76 17.11 -6.36
C GLN A 144 -13.28 18.11 -5.32
N ASN A 145 -14.50 17.94 -4.84
CA ASN A 145 -15.12 18.80 -3.83
C ASN A 145 -14.97 18.27 -2.40
N GLN A 146 -14.30 17.13 -2.21
CA GLN A 146 -14.14 16.50 -0.91
C GLN A 146 -13.14 17.28 -0.04
N ASN A 147 -13.48 17.45 1.24
CA ASN A 147 -12.56 17.97 2.24
C ASN A 147 -11.75 16.82 2.87
N PHE A 148 -10.42 16.85 2.68
CA PHE A 148 -9.51 15.83 3.17
C PHE A 148 -8.80 16.16 4.49
N THR A 149 -9.12 17.27 5.17
CA THR A 149 -8.40 17.71 6.40
C THR A 149 -8.32 16.63 7.48
N ASN A 150 -9.35 15.79 7.63
CA ASN A 150 -9.41 14.74 8.65
C ASN A 150 -9.28 13.33 8.09
N TYR A 151 -8.85 13.19 6.83
CA TYR A 151 -8.77 11.89 6.18
C TYR A 151 -7.37 11.28 6.35
N ASP A 152 -7.31 10.04 6.83
CA ASP A 152 -6.05 9.34 7.04
C ASP A 152 -5.57 8.65 5.75
N PHE A 153 -4.55 9.26 5.13
CA PHE A 153 -3.88 8.69 3.97
C PHE A 153 -2.73 7.73 4.32
N SER A 154 -2.38 7.59 5.60
CA SER A 154 -1.19 6.83 6.03
C SER A 154 -1.31 5.32 5.78
N LYS A 155 -2.52 4.80 5.58
CA LYS A 155 -2.79 3.39 5.22
C LYS A 155 -2.57 3.07 3.73
N PHE A 156 -2.51 4.08 2.87
CA PHE A 156 -2.39 3.88 1.42
C PHE A 156 -0.95 3.80 0.96
N ARG A 157 -0.70 2.95 -0.03
CA ARG A 157 0.58 2.83 -0.74
C ARG A 157 0.36 2.93 -2.23
N ILE A 158 1.31 3.55 -2.91
CA ILE A 158 1.39 3.63 -4.36
C ILE A 158 2.39 2.55 -4.80
N LEU A 159 1.90 1.58 -5.57
CA LEU A 159 2.68 0.50 -6.15
C LEU A 159 3.16 0.93 -7.53
N THR A 160 4.35 1.54 -7.56
CA THR A 160 4.92 2.10 -8.78
C THR A 160 5.80 1.07 -9.48
N PRO A 161 5.52 0.66 -10.73
CA PRO A 161 6.30 -0.35 -11.43
C PRO A 161 7.76 0.11 -11.65
N ALA A 162 8.70 -0.83 -11.52
CA ALA A 162 10.11 -0.61 -11.84
C ALA A 162 10.31 -0.33 -13.35
N ASP A 163 9.54 -1.01 -14.21
CA ASP A 163 9.46 -0.68 -15.63
C ASP A 163 8.49 0.50 -15.86
N ARG A 164 9.09 1.67 -16.07
CA ARG A 164 8.40 2.94 -16.32
C ARG A 164 8.23 3.25 -17.82
N SER A 165 8.58 2.33 -18.72
CA SER A 165 8.32 2.49 -20.15
C SER A 165 6.83 2.46 -20.45
N VAL A 166 6.37 3.03 -21.57
CA VAL A 166 4.94 3.06 -21.94
C VAL A 166 4.27 1.67 -22.00
N ASN A 167 5.06 0.60 -22.20
CA ASN A 167 4.59 -0.78 -22.24
C ASN A 167 4.72 -1.51 -20.89
N GLY A 168 5.18 -0.81 -19.86
CA GLY A 168 5.37 -1.38 -18.53
C GLY A 168 4.05 -1.66 -17.80
N PRO A 169 4.11 -2.38 -16.67
CA PRO A 169 2.93 -2.75 -15.87
C PRO A 169 2.15 -1.54 -15.35
N GLN A 170 0.91 -1.74 -14.91
CA GLN A 170 0.08 -0.68 -14.32
C GLN A 170 0.66 -0.16 -12.99
N GLU A 171 0.47 1.13 -12.72
CA GLU A 171 0.60 1.67 -11.36
C GLU A 171 -0.72 1.48 -10.61
N ASN A 172 -0.62 1.10 -9.34
CA ASN A 172 -1.78 0.78 -8.52
C ASN A 172 -1.72 1.47 -7.17
N LEU A 173 -2.89 1.75 -6.58
CA LEU A 173 -3.03 2.07 -5.17
C LEU A 173 -3.43 0.81 -4.40
N THR A 174 -2.88 0.63 -3.21
CA THR A 174 -3.26 -0.45 -2.30
C THR A 174 -3.38 0.07 -0.87
N THR A 175 -4.14 -0.64 -0.05
CA THR A 175 -4.09 -0.50 1.41
C THR A 175 -3.28 -1.68 1.95
N VAL A 176 -2.18 -1.41 2.63
CA VAL A 176 -1.40 -2.47 3.27
C VAL A 176 -1.96 -2.67 4.67
N PRO A 177 -2.43 -3.88 5.03
CA PRO A 177 -2.80 -4.19 6.41
C PRO A 177 -1.62 -3.85 7.31
N GLU A 178 -1.88 -3.21 8.45
CA GLU A 178 -0.82 -2.91 9.42
C GLU A 178 0.06 -4.15 9.62
N PRO A 179 1.38 -4.03 9.48
CA PRO A 179 2.23 -5.20 9.43
C PRO A 179 2.03 -6.05 10.68
N ALA A 180 1.95 -7.37 10.52
CA ALA A 180 1.74 -8.32 11.61
C ALA A 180 2.75 -8.17 12.76
N THR A 181 3.83 -7.42 12.55
CA THR A 181 4.76 -6.94 13.58
C THR A 181 4.07 -6.16 14.71
N MET A 182 3.01 -5.38 14.47
CA MET A 182 2.27 -4.72 15.57
C MET A 182 1.53 -5.74 16.44
N PHE A 183 0.94 -6.75 15.81
CA PHE A 183 0.32 -7.85 16.54
C PHE A 183 1.37 -8.69 17.29
N LEU A 184 2.51 -8.97 16.65
CA LEU A 184 3.61 -9.74 17.23
C LEU A 184 4.32 -8.98 18.37
N LEU A 185 4.44 -7.66 18.24
CA LEU A 185 4.92 -6.76 19.29
C LEU A 185 3.93 -6.72 20.46
N GLY A 186 2.63 -6.58 20.18
CA GLY A 186 1.59 -6.59 21.21
C GLY A 186 1.54 -7.92 21.98
N THR A 187 1.57 -9.05 21.27
CA THR A 187 1.59 -10.39 21.88
C THR A 187 2.91 -10.68 22.59
N GLY A 188 4.05 -10.22 22.06
CA GLY A 188 5.35 -10.29 22.70
C GLY A 188 5.40 -9.53 24.04
N LEU A 189 4.93 -8.28 24.06
CA LEU A 189 4.85 -7.48 25.29
C LEU A 189 3.90 -8.09 26.33
N ALA A 190 2.74 -8.60 25.89
CA ALA A 190 1.81 -9.31 26.76
C ALA A 190 2.45 -10.58 27.37
N GLY A 191 3.21 -11.33 26.56
CA GLY A 191 3.96 -12.50 27.02
C GLY A 191 5.00 -12.15 28.10
N VAL A 192 5.78 -11.09 27.89
CA VAL A 192 6.79 -10.62 28.86
C VAL A 192 6.12 -10.14 30.16
N ALA A 193 5.05 -9.36 30.07
CA ALA A 193 4.30 -8.91 31.25
C ALA A 193 3.69 -10.08 32.03
N GLY A 194 3.16 -11.09 31.33
CA GLY A 194 2.66 -12.32 31.94
C GLY A 194 3.73 -13.11 32.68
N ALA A 195 4.92 -13.25 32.09
CA ALA A 195 6.06 -13.93 32.71
C ALA A 195 6.59 -13.17 33.95
N ALA A 196 6.68 -11.84 33.88
CA ALA A 196 7.10 -11.00 34.99
C ALA A 196 6.14 -11.10 36.18
N ARG A 197 4.82 -11.09 35.93
CA ARG A 197 3.78 -11.27 36.97
C ARG A 197 3.82 -12.65 37.62
N ARG A 198 4.11 -13.72 36.85
CA ARG A 198 4.28 -15.07 37.42
C ARG A 198 5.49 -15.14 38.34
N ARG A 199 6.62 -14.53 37.95
CA ARG A 199 7.84 -14.50 38.76
C ARG A 199 7.67 -13.74 40.07
N SER A 200 6.99 -12.59 40.06
CA SER A 200 6.74 -11.83 41.30
C SER A 200 5.84 -12.58 42.28
N LYS A 201 4.81 -13.30 41.79
CA LYS A 201 3.93 -14.11 42.64
C LYS A 201 4.67 -15.29 43.28
N ALA A 202 5.53 -15.99 42.52
CA ALA A 202 6.32 -17.11 43.04
C ALA A 202 7.35 -16.68 44.10
N ARG A 203 7.92 -15.47 44.01
CA ARG A 203 8.90 -14.97 44.99
C ARG A 203 8.26 -14.58 46.33
N ARG A 204 7.01 -14.12 46.29
CA ARG A 204 6.22 -13.82 47.50
C ARG A 204 5.85 -15.09 48.28
N SER A 205 5.50 -16.18 47.60
CA SER A 205 5.17 -17.44 48.28
C SER A 205 6.38 -18.11 48.95
N SER A 206 7.62 -17.78 48.54
CA SER A 206 8.83 -18.26 49.20
C SER A 206 9.28 -17.41 50.39
N GLU A 207 8.70 -16.22 50.60
CA GLU A 207 8.99 -15.35 51.75
C GLU A 207 8.00 -15.56 52.92
N GLU A 208 6.88 -16.26 52.69
CA GLU A 208 5.84 -16.58 53.71
C GLU A 208 6.00 -17.96 54.36
N MET A 209 7.09 -18.69 54.11
CA MET A 209 7.41 -20.01 54.69
C MET A 209 8.72 -19.96 55.45
#